data_AF-A0A6V8L9J2-F1
#
_entry.id   AF-A0A6V8L9J2-F1
#
_cell.length_a   1.000
_cell.length_b   1.000
_cell.length_c   1.000
_cell.angle_alpha   90.00
_cell.angle_beta   90.00
_cell.angle_gamma   90.00
#
_symmetry.space_group_name_H-M   'P 1'
#
loop_
_entity.id
_entity.type
_entity.pdbx_description
1 polymer ?
#
loop_
_entity_poly.entity_id
_entity_poly.type
_entity_poly.pdbx_seq_one_letter_code
_entity_poly.pdbx_strand_id
1 'polypeptide(L)'
;MAKAGPITAYSACRSTTAAVFTATFTVSFSWRHVFINTDGDTGTGYRVPTVSGGLGGDYMVENGTLYRSTGTGWSWSEVSGVSPLVGYTGGTYRWRVPLSAIGSPDRGLKVVFNGSGGSPEAYTGVLETGTC
;
A
#
# COMPACT_ATOMS: atom_id res chain seq x y z
N MET A 1 -20.71 0.22 2.30
CA MET A 1 -20.73 -0.53 3.57
C MET A 1 -19.41 -0.20 4.29
N ALA A 2 -19.41 0.60 5.35
CA ALA A 2 -18.19 0.80 6.13
C ALA A 2 -17.82 -0.55 6.77
N LYS A 3 -16.65 -1.10 6.43
CA LYS A 3 -16.22 -2.39 6.98
C LYS A 3 -15.85 -2.14 8.45
N ALA A 4 -16.63 -2.69 9.38
CA ALA A 4 -16.31 -2.62 10.81
C ALA A 4 -14.97 -3.34 11.05
N GLY A 5 -13.93 -2.57 11.36
CA GLY A 5 -12.57 -3.04 11.57
C GLY A 5 -11.61 -1.85 11.76
N PRO A 6 -10.34 -2.08 12.15
CA PRO A 6 -9.38 -1.01 12.45
C PRO A 6 -9.08 -0.07 11.28
N ILE A 7 -9.37 -0.50 10.04
CA ILE A 7 -9.28 0.32 8.82
C ILE A 7 -10.71 0.52 8.28
N THR A 8 -11.24 1.73 8.38
CA THR A 8 -12.67 2.01 8.17
C THR A 8 -13.01 2.64 6.82
N ALA A 9 -12.04 3.34 6.21
CA ALA A 9 -12.16 3.92 4.88
C ALA A 9 -10.83 3.79 4.16
N TYR A 10 -10.84 3.47 2.88
CA TYR A 10 -9.63 3.33 2.08
C TYR A 10 -9.96 3.51 0.59
N SER A 11 -9.00 4.05 -0.17
CA SER A 11 -9.12 4.24 -1.61
C SER A 11 -7.74 4.24 -2.27
N ALA A 12 -7.68 3.73 -3.49
CA ALA A 12 -6.50 3.79 -4.34
C ALA A 12 -6.93 4.28 -5.73
N CYS A 13 -6.23 5.28 -6.25
CA CYS A 13 -6.45 5.78 -7.59
C CYS A 13 -5.12 6.13 -8.24
N ARG A 14 -5.07 6.21 -9.57
CA ARG A 14 -3.89 6.60 -10.31
C ARG A 14 -4.23 7.60 -11.41
N SER A 15 -3.26 8.48 -11.66
CA SER A 15 -3.16 9.33 -12.85
C SER A 15 -2.06 8.78 -13.76
N THR A 16 -1.68 9.53 -14.80
CA THR A 16 -0.55 9.19 -15.67
C THR A 16 0.83 9.37 -14.99
N THR A 17 0.91 10.10 -13.88
CA THR A 17 2.20 10.46 -13.26
C THR A 17 2.37 9.95 -11.84
N ALA A 18 1.27 9.68 -11.13
CA ALA A 18 1.32 9.23 -9.74
C ALA A 18 0.11 8.37 -9.36
N ALA A 19 0.33 7.46 -8.41
CA ALA A 19 -0.71 6.79 -7.65
C ALA A 19 -0.95 7.51 -6.32
N VAL A 20 -2.21 7.58 -5.91
CA VAL A 20 -2.65 8.16 -4.64
C VAL A 20 -3.35 7.10 -3.82
N PHE A 21 -2.91 6.93 -2.58
CA PHE A 21 -3.45 5.98 -1.64
C PHE A 21 -3.97 6.73 -0.43
N THR A 22 -5.13 6.33 0.09
CA THR A 22 -5.71 6.93 1.30
C THR A 22 -6.29 5.84 2.16
N ALA A 23 -6.05 5.90 3.47
CA ALA A 23 -6.68 5.00 4.43
C ALA A 23 -6.90 5.69 5.78
N THR A 24 -8.02 5.34 6.43
CA THR A 24 -8.40 5.81 7.77
C THR A 24 -8.23 4.69 8.76
N PHE A 25 -7.38 4.91 9.77
CA PHE A 25 -7.11 3.98 10.84
C PHE A 25 -7.76 4.47 12.13
N THR A 26 -8.51 3.60 12.80
CA THR A 26 -9.18 3.89 14.08
C THR A 26 -8.39 3.38 15.29
N VAL A 27 -7.31 2.62 15.03
CA VAL A 27 -6.38 2.09 16.02
C VAL A 27 -5.01 2.71 15.79
N SER A 28 -4.30 2.99 16.89
CA SER A 28 -2.91 3.47 16.86
C SER A 28 -1.95 2.34 16.47
N PHE A 29 -1.65 2.26 15.17
CA PHE A 29 -0.61 1.39 14.64
C PHE A 29 0.77 2.06 14.64
N SER A 30 1.82 1.31 14.95
CA SER A 30 3.21 1.76 14.82
C SER A 30 3.62 1.88 13.35
N TRP A 31 3.09 0.99 12.51
CA TRP A 31 3.36 0.96 11.08
C TRP A 31 2.06 0.96 10.28
N ARG A 32 2.01 1.81 9.25
CA ARG A 32 0.94 1.82 8.25
C ARG A 32 1.56 1.47 6.91
N HIS A 33 1.14 0.35 6.35
CA HIS A 33 1.66 -0.16 5.09
C HIS A 33 0.66 0.03 3.95
N VAL A 34 1.21 0.32 2.77
CA VAL A 34 0.53 0.16 1.48
C VAL A 34 1.36 -0.82 0.66
N PHE A 35 0.91 -2.06 0.54
CA PHE A 35 1.53 -3.04 -0.35
C PHE A 35 0.98 -2.86 -1.77
N ILE A 36 1.87 -2.78 -2.75
CA ILE A 36 1.55 -2.40 -4.13
C ILE A 36 2.15 -3.46 -5.06
N ASN A 37 1.29 -4.14 -5.82
CA ASN A 37 1.68 -4.92 -6.98
C ASN A 37 1.60 -4.02 -8.22
N THR A 38 2.71 -3.92 -8.94
CA THR A 38 2.91 -3.11 -10.15
C THR A 38 3.03 -3.96 -11.40
N ASP A 39 3.50 -5.20 -11.27
CA ASP A 39 3.81 -6.11 -12.37
C ASP A 39 2.70 -7.14 -12.68
N GLY A 40 1.58 -7.06 -11.96
CA GLY A 40 0.40 -7.92 -12.08
C GLY A 40 0.64 -9.39 -11.77
N ASP A 41 1.85 -9.77 -11.39
CA ASP A 41 2.25 -11.14 -11.09
C ASP A 41 2.16 -11.36 -9.58
N THR A 42 1.40 -12.38 -9.17
CA THR A 42 1.23 -12.71 -7.74
C THR A 42 2.38 -13.58 -7.21
N GLY A 43 3.24 -14.08 -8.10
CA GLY A 43 4.40 -14.92 -7.80
C GLY A 43 5.67 -14.15 -7.46
N THR A 44 5.77 -12.89 -7.87
CA THR A 44 6.87 -11.95 -7.58
C THR A 44 6.55 -11.13 -6.33
N GLY A 45 7.55 -10.44 -5.76
CA GLY A 45 7.33 -9.53 -4.63
C GLY A 45 6.79 -10.19 -3.35
N TYR A 46 6.43 -9.36 -2.37
CA TYR A 46 6.00 -9.81 -1.05
C TYR A 46 4.64 -10.52 -1.05
N ARG A 47 4.56 -11.68 -0.36
CA ARG A 47 3.32 -12.42 -0.18
C ARG A 47 2.56 -11.91 1.04
N VAL A 48 1.59 -11.03 0.80
CA VAL A 48 0.67 -10.54 1.83
C VAL A 48 -0.11 -11.72 2.45
N PRO A 49 -0.01 -11.97 3.77
CA PRO A 49 -0.52 -13.21 4.38
C PRO A 49 -2.03 -13.44 4.23
N THR A 50 -2.81 -12.36 4.13
CA THR A 50 -4.28 -12.42 4.07
C THR A 50 -4.83 -12.55 2.64
N VAL A 51 -3.97 -12.53 1.62
CA VAL A 51 -4.38 -12.61 0.21
C VAL A 51 -4.13 -14.02 -0.30
N SER A 52 -5.20 -14.77 -0.53
CA SER A 52 -5.10 -16.11 -1.11
C SER A 52 -4.46 -16.04 -2.51
N GLY A 53 -3.46 -16.89 -2.76
CA GLY A 53 -2.64 -16.83 -3.98
C GLY A 53 -1.50 -15.81 -3.96
N GLY A 54 -1.42 -14.97 -2.92
CA GLY A 54 -0.44 -13.89 -2.80
C GLY A 54 -0.88 -12.62 -3.55
N LEU A 55 -0.55 -11.45 -2.99
CA LEU A 55 -0.69 -10.18 -3.73
C LEU A 55 0.41 -10.01 -4.76
N GLY A 56 1.63 -10.41 -4.42
CA GLY A 56 2.86 -10.07 -5.12
C GLY A 56 3.24 -8.60 -4.97
N GLY A 57 3.45 -8.16 -3.72
CA GLY A 57 3.77 -6.76 -3.41
C GLY A 57 5.19 -6.39 -3.83
N ASP A 58 5.34 -5.80 -5.01
CA ASP A 58 6.61 -5.27 -5.53
C ASP A 58 7.15 -4.11 -4.70
N TYR A 59 6.25 -3.28 -4.18
CA TYR A 59 6.58 -2.10 -3.38
C TYR A 59 5.74 -2.04 -2.11
N MET A 60 6.30 -1.38 -1.10
CA MET A 60 5.64 -1.06 0.15
C MET A 60 5.87 0.41 0.47
N VAL A 61 4.80 1.15 0.73
CA VAL A 61 4.94 2.38 1.53
C VAL A 61 4.82 1.97 2.99
N GLU A 62 5.78 2.34 3.83
CA GLU A 62 5.66 2.24 5.29
C GLU A 62 5.75 3.64 5.88
N ASN A 63 4.66 4.08 6.52
CA ASN A 63 4.56 5.42 7.10
C ASN A 63 4.88 6.53 6.09
N GLY A 64 6.12 7.00 6.00
CA GLY A 64 6.56 8.06 5.09
C GLY A 64 7.60 7.63 4.08
N THR A 65 7.93 6.33 4.00
CA THR A 65 9.06 5.80 3.24
C THR A 65 8.60 4.79 2.20
N LEU A 66 9.20 4.81 1.02
CA LEU A 66 8.95 3.86 -0.05
C LEU A 66 10.02 2.76 -0.04
N TYR A 67 9.60 1.52 -0.16
CA TYR A 67 10.45 0.34 -0.25
C TYR A 67 10.11 -0.49 -1.47
N ARG A 68 11.13 -1.16 -2.01
CA ARG A 68 11.02 -2.19 -3.04
C ARG A 68 11.25 -3.56 -2.42
N SER A 69 10.42 -4.54 -2.77
CA SER A 69 10.58 -5.92 -2.35
C SER A 69 11.83 -6.52 -2.99
N THR A 70 12.56 -7.30 -2.19
CA THR A 70 13.71 -8.10 -2.63
C THR A 70 13.42 -9.60 -2.59
N GLY A 71 12.18 -10.00 -2.34
CA GLY A 71 11.77 -11.41 -2.28
C GLY A 71 10.35 -11.63 -1.78
N THR A 72 9.95 -12.90 -1.66
CA THR A 72 8.56 -13.27 -1.31
C THR A 72 8.22 -13.16 0.18
N GLY A 73 9.23 -13.11 1.05
CA GLY A 73 9.10 -12.83 2.48
C GLY A 73 9.25 -11.34 2.81
N TRP A 74 9.29 -11.01 4.12
CA TRP A 74 9.50 -9.64 4.60
C TRP A 74 10.95 -9.19 4.33
N SER A 75 11.21 -8.74 3.11
CA SER A 75 12.53 -8.37 2.61
C SER A 75 12.40 -7.14 1.72
N TRP A 76 12.96 -6.02 2.17
CA TRP A 76 12.67 -4.69 1.64
C TRP A 76 13.96 -3.86 1.52
N SER A 77 14.07 -3.10 0.43
CA SER A 77 15.13 -2.13 0.19
C SER A 77 14.52 -0.75 -0.02
N GLU A 78 15.03 0.27 0.68
CA GLU A 78 14.50 1.63 0.59
C GLU A 78 14.71 2.23 -0.81
N VAL A 79 13.67 2.87 -1.33
CA VAL A 79 13.74 3.69 -2.56
C VAL A 79 13.96 5.13 -2.14
N SER A 80 15.20 5.60 -2.27
CA SER A 80 15.60 6.94 -1.86
C SER A 80 15.02 8.04 -2.76
N GLY A 81 14.94 9.26 -2.23
CA GLY A 81 14.48 10.44 -2.98
C GLY A 81 12.97 10.57 -3.16
N VAL A 82 12.18 9.73 -2.47
CA VAL A 82 10.72 9.76 -2.50
C VAL A 82 10.17 9.91 -1.08
N SER A 83 9.20 10.79 -0.88
CA SER A 83 8.49 10.97 0.40
C SER A 83 6.99 10.81 0.18
N PRO A 84 6.46 9.57 0.22
CA PRO A 84 5.07 9.33 -0.15
C PRO A 84 4.02 10.00 0.73
N LEU A 85 4.26 10.20 2.03
CA LEU A 85 3.26 10.74 2.94
C LEU A 85 3.03 12.24 2.67
N VAL A 86 1.84 12.59 2.17
CA VAL A 86 1.49 13.98 1.80
C VAL A 86 0.50 14.63 2.75
N GLY A 87 -0.07 13.88 3.69
CA GLY A 87 -0.94 14.44 4.73
C GLY A 87 -1.51 13.40 5.66
N TYR A 88 -1.82 13.83 6.89
CA TYR A 88 -2.58 13.04 7.85
C TYR A 88 -3.51 13.94 8.67
N THR A 89 -4.77 13.54 8.85
CA THR A 89 -5.75 14.30 9.64
C THR A 89 -6.82 13.35 10.17
N GLY A 90 -7.11 13.40 11.48
CA GLY A 90 -8.18 12.59 12.09
C GLY A 90 -8.03 11.08 11.87
N GLY A 91 -6.80 10.55 11.88
CA GLY A 91 -6.51 9.13 11.61
C GLY A 91 -6.54 8.74 10.12
N THR A 92 -6.86 9.67 9.22
CA THR A 92 -6.77 9.49 7.77
C THR A 92 -5.37 9.85 7.31
N TYR A 93 -4.72 8.94 6.58
CA TYR A 93 -3.42 9.13 5.97
C TYR A 93 -3.56 9.13 4.45
N ARG A 94 -2.82 10.03 3.79
CA ARG A 94 -2.77 10.13 2.34
C ARG A 94 -1.33 10.02 1.86
N TRP A 95 -1.11 9.12 0.91
CA TRP A 95 0.15 8.93 0.24
C TRP A 95 0.05 9.23 -1.24
N ARG A 96 1.12 9.77 -1.81
CA ARG A 96 1.29 9.99 -3.25
C ARG A 96 2.63 9.43 -3.69
N VAL A 97 2.59 8.45 -4.59
CA VAL A 97 3.77 7.78 -5.12
C VAL A 97 3.89 8.09 -6.62
N PRO A 98 5.00 8.71 -7.08
CA PRO A 98 5.25 8.87 -8.52
C PRO A 98 5.31 7.51 -9.21
N LEU A 99 4.67 7.36 -10.38
CA LEU A 99 4.71 6.10 -11.12
C LEU A 99 6.14 5.76 -11.58
N SER A 100 6.96 6.77 -11.87
CA SER A 100 8.38 6.59 -12.20
C SER A 100 9.21 5.97 -11.08
N ALA A 101 8.81 6.16 -9.81
CA ALA A 101 9.49 5.57 -8.66
C ALA A 101 9.15 4.08 -8.47
N ILE A 102 8.10 3.59 -9.12
CA ILE A 102 7.60 2.21 -8.98
C ILE A 102 7.60 1.45 -10.32
N GLY A 103 8.54 1.81 -11.22
CA GLY A 103 8.74 1.09 -12.48
C GLY A 103 7.85 1.54 -13.65
N SER A 104 7.13 2.65 -13.50
CA SER A 104 6.23 3.23 -14.53
C SER A 104 5.17 2.24 -15.06
N PRO A 105 4.37 1.61 -14.19
CA PRO A 105 3.35 0.65 -14.60
C PRO A 105 2.29 1.33 -15.50
N ASP A 106 1.97 0.68 -16.61
CA ASP A 106 0.97 1.11 -17.59
C ASP A 106 -0.46 0.63 -17.24
N ARG A 107 -0.58 -0.40 -16.43
CA ARG A 107 -1.83 -0.98 -15.91
C ARG A 107 -2.27 -0.45 -14.54
N GLY A 108 -3.46 -0.86 -14.11
CA GLY A 108 -3.93 -0.66 -12.75
C GLY A 108 -3.07 -1.43 -11.73
N LEU A 109 -2.88 -0.83 -10.56
CA LEU A 109 -2.12 -1.42 -9.45
C LEU A 109 -3.07 -2.21 -8.55
N LYS A 110 -2.59 -3.33 -8.01
CA LYS A 110 -3.29 -4.04 -6.92
C LYS A 110 -2.69 -3.62 -5.59
N VAL A 111 -3.56 -3.29 -4.64
CA VAL A 111 -3.17 -2.61 -3.40
C VAL A 111 -3.81 -3.28 -2.20
N VAL A 112 -3.05 -3.45 -1.13
CA VAL A 112 -3.57 -3.81 0.20
C VAL A 112 -3.04 -2.82 1.23
N PHE A 113 -3.93 -2.30 2.07
CA PHE A 113 -3.56 -1.50 3.23
C PHE A 113 -3.42 -2.40 4.45
N ASN A 114 -2.39 -2.14 5.26
CA ASN A 114 -2.20 -2.81 6.53
C ASN A 114 -1.88 -1.82 7.65
N GLY A 115 -2.38 -2.13 8.84
CA GLY A 115 -1.95 -1.52 10.10
C GLY A 115 -1.28 -2.59 10.96
N SER A 116 -0.04 -2.35 11.37
CA SER A 116 0.78 -3.28 12.17
C SER A 116 1.42 -2.60 13.38
N GLY A 117 1.89 -3.40 14.34
CA GLY A 117 2.41 -2.93 15.63
C GLY A 117 1.35 -2.35 16.57
N GLY A 118 0.07 -2.59 16.26
CA GLY A 118 -1.08 -2.39 17.14
C GLY A 118 -1.92 -3.67 17.16
N SER A 119 -2.92 -3.74 18.04
CA SER A 119 -3.76 -4.92 18.20
C SER A 119 -5.24 -4.59 17.95
N PRO A 120 -5.96 -5.35 17.10
CA PRO A 120 -5.43 -6.41 16.24
C PRO A 120 -4.65 -5.84 15.05
N GLU A 121 -3.74 -6.64 14.49
CA GLU A 121 -3.20 -6.36 13.15
C GLU A 121 -4.33 -6.39 12.13
N ALA A 122 -4.31 -5.47 11.16
CA ALA A 122 -5.43 -5.26 10.25
C ALA A 122 -4.99 -5.21 8.78
N TYR A 123 -5.77 -5.84 7.91
CA TYR A 123 -5.57 -5.84 6.46
C TYR A 123 -6.88 -5.51 5.74
N THR A 124 -6.81 -4.77 4.65
CA THR A 124 -7.94 -4.64 3.72
C THR A 124 -8.03 -5.85 2.79
N GLY A 125 -9.11 -5.93 2.00
CA GLY A 125 -9.07 -6.76 0.79
C GLY A 125 -8.10 -6.18 -0.25
N VAL A 126 -7.90 -6.89 -1.35
CA VAL A 126 -7.19 -6.36 -2.52
C VAL A 126 -8.06 -5.32 -3.20
N LEU A 127 -7.50 -4.15 -3.48
CA LEU A 127 -8.11 -3.10 -4.27
C LEU A 127 -7.35 -2.96 -5.58
N GLU A 128 -8.07 -2.62 -6.65
CA GLU A 128 -7.46 -2.15 -7.89
C GLU A 128 -7.56 -0.63 -7.98
N THR A 129 -6.51 0.04 -8.46
CA THR A 129 -6.54 1.50 -8.61
C THR A 129 -7.56 1.92 -9.66
N GLY A 130 -8.50 2.79 -9.28
CA GLY A 130 -9.32 3.54 -10.22
C GLY A 130 -8.55 4.71 -10.86
N THR A 131 -9.24 5.52 -11.66
CA THR A 131 -8.69 6.77 -12.19
C THR A 131 -8.87 7.92 -11.19
N CYS A 132 -7.84 8.75 -11.11
CA CYS A 132 -7.90 10.12 -10.65
C CYS A 132 -7.09 10.98 -11.63
#